data_AF-A0A8H5PMW8-F1
#
_entry.id   AF-A0A8H5PMW8-F1
#
_cell.length_a   1.000
_cell.length_b   1.000
_cell.length_c   1.000
_cell.angle_alpha   90.00
_cell.angle_beta   90.00
_cell.angle_gamma   90.00
#
_symmetry.space_group_name_H-M   'P 1'
#
loop_
_entity.id
_entity.type
_entity.pdbx_description
1 polymer ?
#
loop_
_entity_poly.entity_id
_entity_poly.type
_entity_poly.pdbx_seq_one_letter_code
_entity_poly.pdbx_strand_id
1 'polypeptide(L)'
;MIYSRLNQAAVVDALRGQTLHIPNLHNLFRGWPNPRGQLNRHHEHVTPIVSRAVERMAVAYPLIARRKKDDIAYLACSLYPQARRRQIEALTLYTTWLVCWDDAVDANEGDLAGDFMRAERWREQTMRMVREALAVDEINMSEADDDPINGVFREFGARFCQTAPGDQRRLLYDEIQFFINSCAAEQKLRLASRIPDYEPYMKMRIGTVGGRMLCSLVPYATDERLPGALSSAPEIVHLWRQ
;
A
#
# COMPACT_ATOMS: atom_id res chain seq x y z
N MET A 1 -3.62 24.86 9.48
CA MET A 1 -3.26 24.23 8.17
C MET A 1 -3.48 25.30 7.12
N ILE A 2 -2.42 25.71 6.41
CA ILE A 2 -2.50 26.72 5.35
C ILE A 2 -2.96 25.98 4.08
N TYR A 3 -3.96 26.52 3.39
CA TYR A 3 -4.49 25.96 2.14
C TYR A 3 -4.06 26.82 0.97
N SER A 4 -3.88 26.18 -0.19
CA SER A 4 -3.59 26.91 -1.43
C SER A 4 -4.74 27.87 -1.76
N ARG A 5 -4.40 29.05 -2.30
CA ARG A 5 -5.39 29.99 -2.87
C ARG A 5 -5.93 29.51 -4.22
N LEU A 6 -5.30 28.50 -4.83
CA LEU A 6 -5.72 27.90 -6.10
C LEU A 6 -6.75 26.81 -5.83
N ASN A 7 -7.84 26.82 -6.60
CA ASN A 7 -8.79 25.71 -6.65
C ASN A 7 -8.45 24.78 -7.82
N GLN A 8 -9.06 23.59 -7.84
CA GLN A 8 -8.76 22.55 -8.84
C GLN A 8 -8.96 23.03 -10.28
N ALA A 9 -10.01 23.80 -10.55
CA ALA A 9 -10.29 24.34 -11.88
C ALA A 9 -9.17 25.25 -12.39
N ALA A 10 -8.66 26.14 -11.53
CA ALA A 10 -7.56 27.04 -11.88
C ALA A 10 -6.26 26.27 -12.21
N VAL A 11 -5.98 25.17 -11.51
CA VAL A 11 -4.82 24.31 -11.80
C VAL A 11 -4.99 23.60 -13.15
N VAL A 12 -6.18 23.03 -13.41
CA VAL A 12 -6.47 22.34 -14.68
C VAL A 12 -6.35 23.29 -15.86
N ASP A 13 -6.88 24.50 -15.74
CA ASP A 13 -6.79 25.51 -16.80
C ASP A 13 -5.36 25.98 -17.03
N ALA A 14 -4.55 26.13 -15.98
CA ALA A 14 -3.14 26.49 -16.10
C ALA A 14 -2.29 25.40 -16.80
N LEU A 15 -2.63 24.12 -16.61
CA LEU A 15 -1.91 22.99 -17.21
C LEU A 15 -2.39 22.65 -18.62
N ARG A 16 -3.57 23.12 -19.03
CA ARG A 16 -4.15 22.78 -20.34
C ARG A 16 -3.25 23.26 -21.49
N GLY A 17 -2.86 22.35 -22.37
CA GLY A 17 -1.99 22.65 -23.51
C GLY A 17 -0.51 22.82 -23.17
N GLN A 18 -0.13 22.70 -21.89
CA GLN A 18 1.28 22.71 -21.49
C GLN A 18 1.94 21.36 -21.79
N THR A 19 3.22 21.41 -22.14
CA THR A 19 4.06 20.21 -22.26
C THR A 19 4.87 20.04 -20.98
N LEU A 20 4.66 18.94 -20.26
CA LEU A 20 5.44 18.59 -19.08
C LEU A 20 6.64 17.73 -19.48
N HIS A 21 7.85 18.18 -19.15
CA HIS A 21 9.06 17.40 -19.37
C HIS A 21 9.35 16.52 -18.14
N ILE A 22 9.26 15.20 -18.31
CA ILE A 22 9.62 14.24 -17.27
C ILE A 22 11.11 13.92 -17.41
N PRO A 23 11.94 14.20 -16.39
CA PRO A 23 13.37 13.95 -16.49
C PRO A 23 13.66 12.44 -16.60
N ASN A 24 14.67 12.08 -17.40
CA ASN A 24 15.15 10.70 -17.47
C ASN A 24 15.93 10.36 -16.19
N LEU A 25 15.32 9.53 -15.34
CA LEU A 25 15.91 9.14 -14.06
C LEU A 25 16.96 8.02 -14.16
N HIS A 26 17.20 7.43 -15.35
CA HIS A 26 18.12 6.30 -15.50
C HIS A 26 19.53 6.59 -14.97
N ASN A 27 20.03 7.82 -15.15
CA ASN A 27 21.35 8.19 -14.65
C ASN A 27 21.41 8.23 -13.12
N LEU A 28 20.31 8.61 -12.46
CA LEU A 28 20.22 8.63 -10.99
C LEU A 28 20.22 7.22 -10.41
N PHE A 29 19.64 6.25 -11.12
CA PHE A 29 19.56 4.85 -10.69
C PHE A 29 20.67 3.95 -11.23
N ARG A 30 21.72 4.50 -11.85
CA ARG A 30 22.82 3.68 -12.41
C ARG A 30 23.52 2.81 -11.36
N GLY A 31 23.66 3.31 -10.14
CA GLY A 31 24.23 2.58 -9.00
C GLY A 31 23.24 1.71 -8.25
N TRP A 32 21.97 1.65 -8.68
CA TRP A 32 20.96 0.85 -7.99
C TRP A 32 21.31 -0.64 -8.11
N PRO A 33 21.09 -1.46 -7.06
CA PRO A 33 21.48 -2.88 -7.07
C PRO A 33 20.85 -3.71 -8.21
N ASN A 34 19.73 -3.23 -8.78
CA ASN A 34 19.07 -3.83 -9.93
C ASN A 34 18.89 -2.79 -11.05
N PRO A 35 19.97 -2.36 -11.72
CA PRO A 35 19.92 -1.24 -12.66
C PRO A 35 19.26 -1.62 -13.99
N ARG A 36 19.09 -2.92 -14.26
CA ARG A 36 18.44 -3.46 -15.47
C ARG A 36 16.97 -3.83 -15.23
N GLY A 37 16.43 -3.61 -14.03
CA GLY A 37 15.04 -3.93 -13.71
C GLY A 37 14.72 -5.42 -13.84
N GLN A 38 15.64 -6.30 -13.43
CA GLN A 38 15.38 -7.74 -13.40
C GLN A 38 14.18 -8.03 -12.51
N LEU A 39 13.19 -8.69 -13.08
CA LEU A 39 11.98 -9.12 -12.40
C LEU A 39 12.27 -10.34 -11.52
N ASN A 40 11.53 -10.52 -10.42
CA ASN A 40 11.59 -11.74 -9.64
C ASN A 40 11.37 -12.99 -10.53
N ARG A 41 12.25 -13.98 -10.42
CA ARG A 41 12.21 -15.24 -11.21
C ARG A 41 10.92 -16.06 -11.04
N HIS A 42 10.12 -15.78 -10.02
CA HIS A 42 8.86 -16.46 -9.73
C HIS A 42 7.63 -15.71 -10.27
N HIS A 43 7.81 -14.69 -11.12
CA HIS A 43 6.72 -13.89 -11.68
C HIS A 43 5.57 -14.74 -12.26
N GLU A 44 5.88 -15.62 -13.21
CA GLU A 44 4.87 -16.49 -13.85
C GLU A 44 4.14 -17.39 -12.85
N HIS A 45 4.82 -17.78 -11.76
CA HIS A 45 4.24 -18.60 -10.71
C HIS A 45 3.25 -17.83 -9.83
N VAL A 46 3.47 -16.54 -9.59
CA VAL A 46 2.60 -15.72 -8.73
C VAL A 46 1.48 -15.02 -9.48
N THR A 47 1.58 -14.83 -10.80
CA THR A 47 0.50 -14.23 -11.62
C THR A 47 -0.87 -14.89 -11.41
N PRO A 48 -1.01 -16.23 -11.36
CA PRO A 48 -2.29 -16.87 -11.07
C PRO A 48 -2.79 -16.64 -9.64
N ILE A 49 -1.90 -16.42 -8.67
CA ILE A 49 -2.27 -16.13 -7.27
C ILE A 49 -2.96 -14.76 -7.21
N VAL A 50 -2.34 -13.75 -7.81
CA VAL A 50 -2.89 -12.39 -7.94
C VAL A 50 -4.22 -12.42 -8.69
N SER A 51 -4.27 -13.11 -9.84
CA SER A 51 -5.49 -13.20 -10.65
C SER A 51 -6.67 -13.77 -9.87
N ARG A 52 -6.45 -14.84 -9.10
CA ARG A 52 -7.49 -15.43 -8.24
C ARG A 52 -7.91 -14.52 -7.09
N ALA A 53 -6.97 -13.79 -6.48
CA ALA A 53 -7.29 -12.83 -5.44
C ALA A 53 -8.20 -11.70 -5.97
N VAL A 54 -7.87 -11.15 -7.15
CA VAL A 54 -8.69 -10.15 -7.86
C VAL A 54 -10.06 -10.70 -8.21
N GLU A 55 -10.15 -11.93 -8.73
CA GLU A 55 -11.43 -12.57 -9.08
C GLU A 55 -12.34 -12.75 -7.86
N ARG A 56 -11.80 -13.15 -6.70
CA ARG A 56 -12.58 -13.27 -5.47
C ARG A 56 -13.11 -11.92 -4.98
N MET A 57 -12.27 -10.88 -5.01
CA MET A 57 -12.70 -9.53 -4.64
C MET A 57 -13.77 -8.99 -5.59
N ALA A 58 -13.64 -9.29 -6.89
CA ALA A 58 -14.56 -8.85 -7.92
C ALA A 58 -15.99 -9.43 -7.79
N VAL A 59 -16.17 -10.52 -7.03
CA VAL A 59 -17.51 -11.07 -6.74
C VAL A 59 -18.36 -10.05 -5.97
N ALA A 60 -17.79 -9.39 -4.96
CA ALA A 60 -18.49 -8.36 -4.19
C ALA A 60 -18.29 -6.95 -4.78
N TYR A 61 -17.14 -6.70 -5.42
CA TYR A 61 -16.77 -5.39 -5.94
C TYR A 61 -16.44 -5.48 -7.44
N PRO A 62 -17.44 -5.51 -8.34
CA PRO A 62 -17.22 -5.81 -9.77
C PRO A 62 -16.19 -4.93 -10.49
N LEU A 63 -16.02 -3.68 -10.04
CA LEU A 63 -15.02 -2.77 -10.63
C LEU A 63 -13.58 -3.24 -10.41
N ILE A 64 -13.30 -4.01 -9.34
CA ILE A 64 -11.98 -4.60 -9.07
C ILE A 64 -11.54 -5.55 -10.19
N ALA A 65 -12.46 -6.13 -10.97
CA ALA A 65 -12.09 -6.98 -12.11
C ALA A 65 -11.16 -6.27 -13.12
N ARG A 66 -11.21 -4.94 -13.19
CA ARG A 66 -10.31 -4.13 -14.05
C ARG A 66 -8.85 -4.26 -13.65
N ARG A 67 -8.57 -4.54 -12.37
CA ARG A 67 -7.23 -4.68 -11.79
C ARG A 67 -6.44 -5.85 -12.35
N LYS A 68 -7.09 -6.79 -13.06
CA LYS A 68 -6.40 -7.82 -13.87
C LYS A 68 -5.50 -7.22 -14.96
N LYS A 69 -5.77 -5.99 -15.40
CA LYS A 69 -4.99 -5.29 -16.42
C LYS A 69 -3.78 -4.52 -15.87
N ASP A 70 -3.70 -4.35 -14.55
CA ASP A 70 -2.69 -3.49 -13.91
C ASP A 70 -1.38 -4.25 -13.60
N ASP A 71 -1.33 -5.54 -13.91
CA ASP A 71 -0.18 -6.42 -13.69
C ASP A 71 0.43 -6.29 -12.28
N ILE A 72 -0.42 -6.43 -11.26
CA ILE A 72 -0.01 -6.32 -9.85
C ILE A 72 1.06 -7.36 -9.50
N ALA A 73 1.09 -8.51 -10.19
CA ALA A 73 2.13 -9.51 -10.03
C ALA A 73 3.50 -8.95 -10.46
N TYR A 74 3.56 -8.29 -11.62
CA TYR A 74 4.76 -7.59 -12.07
C TYR A 74 5.19 -6.49 -11.10
N LEU A 75 4.26 -5.69 -10.58
CA LEU A 75 4.54 -4.67 -9.57
C LEU A 75 5.23 -5.27 -8.34
N ALA A 76 4.62 -6.30 -7.73
CA ALA A 76 5.19 -6.96 -6.55
C ALA A 76 6.57 -7.58 -6.84
N CYS A 77 6.73 -8.22 -8.00
CA CYS A 77 7.99 -8.83 -8.43
C CYS A 77 9.08 -7.80 -8.75
N SER A 78 8.69 -6.57 -9.10
CA SER A 78 9.62 -5.44 -9.32
C SER A 78 10.06 -4.80 -8.01
N LEU A 79 9.17 -4.73 -7.02
CA LEU A 79 9.48 -4.23 -5.67
C LEU A 79 10.39 -5.20 -4.91
N TYR A 80 10.21 -6.50 -5.11
CA TYR A 80 10.93 -7.54 -4.38
C TYR A 80 11.64 -8.54 -5.32
N PRO A 81 12.61 -8.09 -6.14
CA PRO A 81 13.24 -8.93 -7.16
C PRO A 81 14.01 -10.13 -6.57
N GLN A 82 14.48 -9.99 -5.32
CA GLN A 82 15.29 -10.99 -4.63
C GLN A 82 14.46 -12.03 -3.86
N ALA A 83 13.15 -11.78 -3.69
CA ALA A 83 12.32 -12.59 -2.80
C ALA A 83 12.26 -14.05 -3.25
N ARG A 84 12.42 -14.97 -2.30
CA ARG A 84 12.24 -16.40 -2.58
C ARG A 84 10.76 -16.70 -2.77
N ARG A 85 10.48 -17.86 -3.39
CA ARG A 85 9.13 -18.30 -3.74
C ARG A 85 8.11 -18.12 -2.61
N ARG A 86 8.40 -18.58 -1.39
CA ARG A 86 7.48 -18.49 -0.26
C ARG A 86 7.14 -17.04 0.10
N GLN A 87 8.15 -16.17 0.13
CA GLN A 87 8.01 -14.76 0.43
C GLN A 87 7.20 -14.04 -0.65
N ILE A 88 7.55 -14.22 -1.93
CA ILE A 88 6.88 -13.50 -3.02
C ILE A 88 5.43 -13.93 -3.21
N GLU A 89 5.09 -15.18 -2.89
CA GLU A 89 3.70 -15.63 -2.81
C GLU A 89 2.88 -14.84 -1.76
N ALA A 90 3.46 -14.52 -0.60
CA ALA A 90 2.80 -13.68 0.39
C ALA A 90 2.79 -12.20 -0.05
N LEU A 91 3.92 -11.68 -0.51
CA LEU A 91 4.08 -10.27 -0.88
C LEU A 91 3.15 -9.86 -2.04
N THR A 92 2.91 -10.76 -2.99
CA THR A 92 1.96 -10.48 -4.09
C THR A 92 0.51 -10.35 -3.61
N LEU A 93 0.10 -11.14 -2.60
CA LEU A 93 -1.20 -10.95 -1.94
C LEU A 93 -1.26 -9.62 -1.19
N TYR A 94 -0.20 -9.24 -0.49
CA TYR A 94 -0.11 -7.95 0.18
C TYR A 94 -0.22 -6.77 -0.80
N THR A 95 0.54 -6.80 -1.90
CA THR A 95 0.46 -5.76 -2.95
C THR A 95 -0.93 -5.71 -3.59
N THR A 96 -1.56 -6.87 -3.80
CA THR A 96 -2.93 -6.96 -4.32
C THR A 96 -3.95 -6.34 -3.37
N TRP A 97 -3.84 -6.65 -2.08
CA TRP A 97 -4.65 -6.02 -1.04
C TRP A 97 -4.43 -4.51 -0.99
N LEU A 98 -3.17 -4.05 -0.97
CA LEU A 98 -2.85 -2.63 -0.88
C LEU A 98 -3.50 -1.82 -1.99
N VAL A 99 -3.34 -2.25 -3.25
CA VAL A 99 -3.94 -1.57 -4.40
C VAL A 99 -5.47 -1.51 -4.26
N CYS A 100 -6.11 -2.67 -4.04
CA CYS A 100 -7.57 -2.73 -4.01
C CYS A 100 -8.18 -2.03 -2.77
N TRP A 101 -7.47 -2.06 -1.64
CA TRP A 101 -7.89 -1.37 -0.42
C TRP A 101 -7.83 0.15 -0.60
N ASP A 102 -6.74 0.66 -1.17
CA ASP A 102 -6.54 2.09 -1.43
C ASP A 102 -7.63 2.61 -2.37
N ASP A 103 -7.87 1.89 -3.46
CA ASP A 103 -8.92 2.24 -4.42
C ASP A 103 -10.34 2.18 -3.84
N ALA A 104 -10.60 1.33 -2.83
CA ALA A 104 -11.93 1.29 -2.21
C ALA A 104 -12.27 2.60 -1.49
N VAL A 105 -11.27 3.28 -0.89
CA VAL A 105 -11.44 4.53 -0.15
C VAL A 105 -11.10 5.78 -0.95
N ASP A 106 -10.26 5.66 -1.99
CA ASP A 106 -9.82 6.80 -2.81
C ASP A 106 -10.56 6.89 -4.15
N ALA A 107 -10.70 5.77 -4.87
CA ALA A 107 -11.39 5.70 -6.14
C ALA A 107 -12.86 5.31 -5.93
N ASN A 108 -13.76 5.76 -6.81
CA ASN A 108 -15.17 5.33 -6.78
C ASN A 108 -15.33 3.87 -7.29
N GLU A 109 -14.38 3.00 -6.97
CA GLU A 109 -14.36 1.56 -7.29
C GLU A 109 -15.12 0.70 -6.28
N GLY A 110 -15.32 1.24 -5.09
CA GLY A 110 -16.35 0.81 -4.15
C GLY A 110 -17.37 1.93 -3.93
N ASP A 111 -18.03 1.89 -2.78
CA ASP A 111 -19.02 2.89 -2.35
C ASP A 111 -18.54 3.75 -1.17
N LEU A 112 -17.26 3.63 -0.79
CA LEU A 112 -16.68 4.33 0.36
C LEU A 112 -16.06 5.67 0.00
N ALA A 113 -15.59 5.86 -1.24
CA ALA A 113 -14.86 7.07 -1.62
C ALA A 113 -15.66 8.36 -1.41
N GLY A 114 -16.99 8.31 -1.57
CA GLY A 114 -17.91 9.43 -1.36
C GLY A 114 -18.48 9.57 0.05
N ASP A 115 -18.31 8.56 0.92
CA ASP A 115 -18.94 8.50 2.26
C ASP A 115 -17.88 8.30 3.34
N PHE A 116 -17.48 9.40 3.99
CA PHE A 116 -16.46 9.37 5.03
C PHE A 116 -16.86 8.49 6.23
N MET A 117 -18.13 8.56 6.66
CA MET A 117 -18.58 7.86 7.87
C MET A 117 -18.60 6.35 7.65
N ARG A 118 -19.05 5.92 6.46
CA ARG A 118 -19.01 4.51 6.09
C ARG A 118 -17.58 4.02 5.89
N ALA A 119 -16.72 4.83 5.23
CA ALA A 119 -15.31 4.52 5.08
C ALA A 119 -14.62 4.35 6.45
N GLU A 120 -14.92 5.19 7.44
CA GLU A 120 -14.32 5.10 8.77
C GLU A 120 -14.67 3.79 9.49
N ARG A 121 -15.94 3.37 9.43
CA ARG A 121 -16.35 2.06 10.00
C ARG A 121 -15.60 0.90 9.34
N TRP A 122 -15.42 0.97 8.02
CA TRP A 122 -14.67 -0.03 7.27
C TRP A 122 -13.17 -0.01 7.60
N ARG A 123 -12.57 1.16 7.85
CA ARG A 123 -11.19 1.28 8.36
C ARG A 123 -11.03 0.64 9.72
N GLU A 124 -11.95 0.89 10.66
CA GLU A 124 -11.91 0.28 11.99
C GLU A 124 -12.01 -1.25 11.91
N GLN A 125 -12.91 -1.76 11.06
CA GLN A 125 -13.06 -3.17 10.75
C GLN A 125 -11.79 -3.77 10.13
N THR A 126 -11.21 -3.08 9.14
CA THR A 126 -9.92 -3.45 8.53
C THR A 126 -8.83 -3.53 9.60
N MET A 127 -8.70 -2.54 10.48
CA MET A 127 -7.65 -2.53 11.50
C MET A 127 -7.81 -3.65 12.54
N ARG A 128 -9.04 -4.00 12.93
CA ARG A 128 -9.29 -5.20 13.75
C ARG A 128 -8.83 -6.46 13.04
N MET A 129 -9.21 -6.63 11.77
CA MET A 129 -8.78 -7.77 10.97
C MET A 129 -7.26 -7.82 10.78
N VAL A 130 -6.60 -6.69 10.50
CA VAL A 130 -5.13 -6.62 10.33
C VAL A 130 -4.43 -7.03 11.62
N ARG A 131 -4.90 -6.57 12.79
CA ARG A 131 -4.36 -6.95 14.10
C ARG A 131 -4.39 -8.46 14.31
N GLU A 132 -5.49 -9.10 13.95
CA GLU A 132 -5.69 -10.55 14.06
C GLU A 132 -4.84 -11.32 13.05
N ALA A 133 -4.89 -10.95 11.77
CA ALA A 133 -4.17 -11.61 10.70
C ALA A 133 -2.64 -11.57 10.92
N LEU A 134 -2.14 -10.52 11.58
CA LEU A 134 -0.74 -10.38 11.95
C LEU A 134 -0.39 -10.97 13.32
N ALA A 135 -1.37 -11.54 14.05
CA ALA A 135 -1.18 -12.11 15.38
C ALA A 135 -0.39 -11.17 16.31
N VAL A 136 -0.80 -9.88 16.35
CA VAL A 136 -0.12 -8.83 17.13
C VAL A 136 -0.32 -9.04 18.63
N ASP A 137 -1.47 -9.58 19.03
CA ASP A 137 -1.87 -9.88 20.40
C ASP A 137 -2.17 -11.39 20.55
N GLU A 138 -2.00 -11.95 21.75
CA GLU A 138 -2.23 -13.37 22.05
C GLU A 138 -3.72 -13.75 22.25
N ILE A 139 -4.67 -12.84 21.98
CA ILE A 139 -6.09 -12.99 22.36
C ILE A 139 -7.03 -12.99 21.15
N ASN A 140 -7.86 -14.05 21.12
CA ASN A 140 -9.12 -14.38 20.44
C ASN A 140 -9.60 -13.60 19.20
N MET A 141 -9.98 -14.42 18.21
CA MET A 141 -10.64 -14.07 16.96
C MET A 141 -11.92 -13.24 17.16
N SER A 142 -12.04 -12.10 16.47
CA SER A 142 -13.32 -11.43 16.26
C SER A 142 -14.24 -12.26 15.34
N GLU A 143 -15.51 -11.87 15.29
CA GLU A 143 -16.45 -12.38 14.29
C GLU A 143 -15.83 -12.22 12.90
N ALA A 144 -15.95 -13.29 12.09
CA ALA A 144 -15.43 -13.28 10.74
C ALA A 144 -16.03 -12.11 9.97
N ASP A 145 -15.18 -11.16 9.57
CA ASP A 145 -15.57 -10.16 8.59
C ASP A 145 -15.49 -10.79 7.19
N ASP A 146 -16.64 -10.89 6.52
CA ASP A 146 -16.79 -11.49 5.19
C ASP A 146 -16.34 -10.59 4.03
N ASP A 147 -15.75 -9.42 4.31
CA ASP A 147 -15.21 -8.52 3.27
C ASP A 147 -14.10 -9.21 2.45
N PRO A 148 -14.26 -9.34 1.11
CA PRO A 148 -13.29 -10.05 0.28
C PRO A 148 -11.92 -9.38 0.16
N ILE A 149 -11.82 -8.06 0.30
CA ILE A 149 -10.54 -7.33 0.28
C ILE A 149 -9.77 -7.71 1.55
N ASN A 150 -10.43 -7.62 2.71
CA ASN A 150 -9.87 -8.05 3.98
C ASN A 150 -9.53 -9.55 3.99
N GLY A 151 -10.32 -10.38 3.29
CA GLY A 151 -10.02 -11.79 3.06
C GLY A 151 -8.68 -12.05 2.37
N VAL A 152 -8.29 -11.22 1.39
CA VAL A 152 -6.96 -11.31 0.74
C VAL A 152 -5.84 -10.97 1.74
N PHE A 153 -6.04 -9.99 2.61
CA PHE A 153 -5.07 -9.68 3.67
C PHE A 153 -4.91 -10.82 4.67
N ARG A 154 -6.01 -11.50 5.05
CA ARG A 154 -5.91 -12.68 5.93
C ARG A 154 -5.07 -13.79 5.30
N GLU A 155 -5.22 -14.02 3.99
CA GLU A 155 -4.39 -14.99 3.27
C GLU A 155 -2.90 -14.57 3.29
N PHE A 156 -2.62 -13.28 3.12
CA PHE A 156 -1.28 -12.74 3.32
C PHE A 156 -0.78 -13.00 4.76
N GLY A 157 -1.53 -12.61 5.78
CA GLY A 157 -1.18 -12.79 7.19
C GLY A 157 -0.89 -14.25 7.54
N ALA A 158 -1.73 -15.17 7.05
CA ALA A 158 -1.56 -16.61 7.24
C ALA A 158 -0.27 -17.17 6.62
N ARG A 159 0.28 -16.54 5.57
CA ARG A 159 1.58 -16.91 4.97
C ARG A 159 2.74 -16.19 5.64
N PHE A 160 2.57 -14.89 5.91
CA PHE A 160 3.55 -14.01 6.52
C PHE A 160 3.92 -14.46 7.93
N CYS A 161 2.92 -14.72 8.78
CA CYS A 161 3.10 -15.14 10.18
C CYS A 161 3.72 -16.54 10.34
N GLN A 162 3.90 -17.31 9.26
CA GLN A 162 4.59 -18.60 9.37
C GLN A 162 6.10 -18.45 9.57
N THR A 163 6.68 -17.30 9.17
CA THR A 163 8.14 -17.06 9.28
C THR A 163 8.49 -15.68 9.80
N ALA A 164 7.61 -14.69 9.66
CA ALA A 164 7.87 -13.36 10.17
C ALA A 164 7.97 -13.38 11.71
N PRO A 165 9.02 -12.80 12.32
CA PRO A 165 9.12 -12.66 13.76
C PRO A 165 8.11 -11.61 14.30
N GLY A 166 7.80 -11.67 15.59
CA GLY A 166 6.72 -10.87 16.19
C GLY A 166 6.96 -9.35 16.15
N ASP A 167 8.21 -8.92 16.25
CA ASP A 167 8.62 -7.52 16.06
C ASP A 167 8.33 -7.00 14.65
N GLN A 168 8.60 -7.83 13.62
CA GLN A 168 8.27 -7.48 12.24
C GLN A 168 6.76 -7.41 12.00
N ARG A 169 5.99 -8.30 12.61
CA ARG A 169 4.52 -8.27 12.54
C ARG A 169 3.95 -7.00 13.16
N ARG A 170 4.49 -6.59 14.32
CA ARG A 170 4.09 -5.35 14.99
C ARG A 170 4.48 -4.11 14.18
N LEU A 171 5.69 -4.09 13.62
CA LEU A 171 6.11 -3.01 12.73
C LEU A 171 5.17 -2.85 11.53
N LEU A 172 4.82 -3.95 10.88
CA LEU A 172 3.89 -3.90 9.74
C LEU A 172 2.49 -3.40 10.16
N TYR A 173 2.00 -3.83 11.32
CA TYR A 173 0.75 -3.32 11.90
C TYR A 173 0.79 -1.79 12.08
N ASP A 174 1.87 -1.27 12.68
CA ASP A 174 2.04 0.16 12.94
C ASP A 174 2.11 0.97 11.63
N GLU A 175 2.80 0.45 10.61
CA GLU A 175 2.90 1.09 9.30
C GLU A 175 1.54 1.10 8.55
N ILE A 176 0.77 0.01 8.64
CA ILE A 176 -0.60 -0.04 8.09
C ILE A 176 -1.51 0.95 8.80
N GLN A 177 -1.45 1.00 10.14
CA GLN A 177 -2.23 1.97 10.91
C GLN A 177 -1.92 3.41 10.50
N PHE A 178 -0.63 3.73 10.30
CA PHE A 178 -0.19 5.05 9.85
C PHE A 178 -0.73 5.38 8.44
N PHE A 179 -0.65 4.43 7.51
CA PHE A 179 -1.18 4.58 6.16
C PHE A 179 -2.70 4.81 6.16
N ILE A 180 -3.48 3.94 6.83
CA ILE A 180 -4.94 4.03 6.89
C ILE A 180 -5.39 5.37 7.49
N ASN A 181 -4.73 5.82 8.55
CA ASN A 181 -5.00 7.14 9.15
C ASN A 181 -4.67 8.30 8.20
N SER A 182 -3.62 8.14 7.39
CA SER A 182 -3.24 9.14 6.38
C SER A 182 -4.27 9.19 5.24
N CYS A 183 -4.76 8.04 4.76
CA CYS A 183 -5.83 7.98 3.76
C CYS A 183 -7.14 8.57 4.28
N ALA A 184 -7.44 8.43 5.58
CA ALA A 184 -8.59 9.10 6.19
C ALA A 184 -8.44 10.64 6.16
N ALA A 185 -7.23 11.16 6.41
CA ALA A 185 -6.96 12.59 6.31
C ALA A 185 -7.05 13.10 4.86
N GLU A 186 -6.55 12.33 3.89
CA GLU A 186 -6.66 12.62 2.46
C GLU A 186 -8.12 12.64 1.99
N GLN A 187 -8.92 11.63 2.35
CA GLN A 187 -10.35 11.59 2.01
C GLN A 187 -11.10 12.82 2.55
N LYS A 188 -10.82 13.26 3.78
CA LYS A 188 -11.44 14.48 4.35
C LYS A 188 -11.12 15.72 3.51
N LEU A 189 -9.89 15.86 3.05
CA LEU A 189 -9.48 16.98 2.20
C LEU A 189 -10.17 16.91 0.83
N ARG A 190 -10.21 15.71 0.22
CA ARG A 190 -10.87 15.45 -1.05
C ARG A 190 -12.36 15.78 -0.99
N LEU A 191 -13.09 15.26 -0.01
CA LEU A 191 -14.52 15.53 0.18
C LEU A 191 -14.82 17.00 0.49
N ALA A 192 -13.89 17.70 1.16
CA ALA A 192 -13.99 19.14 1.40
C ALA A 192 -13.55 19.99 0.20
N SER A 193 -13.12 19.38 -0.92
CA SER A 193 -12.55 20.07 -2.09
C SER A 193 -11.39 21.00 -1.74
N ARG A 194 -10.55 20.61 -0.77
CA ARG A 194 -9.41 21.41 -0.29
C ARG A 194 -8.10 20.90 -0.86
N ILE A 195 -7.30 21.82 -1.40
CA ILE A 195 -5.96 21.54 -1.89
C ILE A 195 -4.95 21.97 -0.81
N PRO A 196 -4.15 21.04 -0.26
CA PRO A 196 -3.07 21.38 0.66
C PRO A 196 -1.98 22.20 -0.04
N ASP A 197 -1.31 23.07 0.71
CA ASP A 197 -0.06 23.68 0.28
C ASP A 197 1.07 22.62 0.26
N TYR A 198 2.26 22.97 -0.26
CA TYR A 198 3.37 22.03 -0.47
C TYR A 198 3.74 21.21 0.78
N GLU A 199 4.00 21.85 1.91
CA GLU A 199 4.42 21.14 3.13
C GLU A 199 3.32 20.20 3.69
N PRO A 200 2.05 20.66 3.85
CA PRO A 200 0.95 19.75 4.20
C PRO A 200 0.75 18.62 3.18
N TYR A 201 0.91 18.90 1.89
CA TYR A 201 0.81 17.91 0.82
C TYR A 201 1.89 16.84 0.97
N MET A 202 3.16 17.23 1.10
CA MET A 202 4.28 16.29 1.24
C MET A 202 4.12 15.42 2.48
N LYS A 203 3.71 16.01 3.62
CA LYS A 203 3.43 15.26 4.85
C LYS A 203 2.32 14.23 4.64
N MET A 204 1.23 14.61 3.99
CA MET A 204 0.13 13.70 3.65
C MET A 204 0.60 12.60 2.70
N ARG A 205 1.30 12.97 1.62
CA ARG A 205 1.73 12.04 0.57
C ARG A 205 2.71 10.99 1.06
N ILE A 206 3.63 11.34 1.96
CA ILE A 206 4.51 10.35 2.62
C ILE A 206 3.68 9.30 3.37
N GLY A 207 2.53 9.71 3.93
CA GLY A 207 1.57 8.82 4.58
C GLY A 207 0.78 7.94 3.62
N THR A 208 0.37 8.47 2.46
CA THR A 208 -0.56 7.78 1.55
C THR A 208 0.09 7.14 0.32
N VAL A 209 1.39 7.33 0.10
CA VAL A 209 2.12 6.65 -1.00
C VAL A 209 2.40 5.17 -0.73
N GLY A 210 2.18 4.69 0.51
CA GLY A 210 2.40 3.30 0.90
C GLY A 210 3.88 2.87 0.97
N GLY A 211 4.81 3.79 0.72
CA GLY A 211 6.25 3.49 0.67
C GLY A 211 6.80 2.89 1.95
N ARG A 212 6.42 3.42 3.12
CA ARG A 212 6.87 2.89 4.42
C ARG A 212 6.45 1.44 4.64
N MET A 213 5.18 1.14 4.36
CA MET A 213 4.65 -0.21 4.48
C MET A 213 5.37 -1.19 3.54
N LEU A 214 5.52 -0.84 2.26
CA LEU A 214 6.19 -1.68 1.28
C LEU A 214 7.67 -1.93 1.65
N CYS A 215 8.36 -0.90 2.15
CA CYS A 215 9.74 -1.05 2.61
C CYS A 215 9.87 -1.86 3.90
N SER A 216 8.89 -1.82 4.81
CA SER A 216 8.90 -2.63 6.04
C SER A 216 8.89 -4.15 5.77
N LEU A 217 8.49 -4.55 4.56
CA LEU A 217 8.47 -5.93 4.09
C LEU A 217 9.77 -6.37 3.41
N VAL A 218 10.71 -5.46 3.13
CA VAL A 218 12.00 -5.80 2.50
C VAL A 218 12.79 -6.83 3.33
N PRO A 219 12.90 -6.73 4.67
CA PRO A 219 13.61 -7.74 5.47
C PRO A 219 12.94 -9.12 5.38
N TYR A 220 11.60 -9.15 5.28
CA TYR A 220 10.87 -10.40 5.05
C TYR A 220 11.20 -10.97 3.67
N ALA A 221 11.23 -10.12 2.64
CA ALA A 221 11.55 -10.51 1.27
C ALA A 221 12.97 -11.07 1.13
N THR A 222 13.96 -10.48 1.81
CA THR A 222 15.38 -10.87 1.75
C THR A 222 15.77 -11.95 2.77
N ASP A 223 14.89 -12.27 3.72
CA ASP A 223 15.20 -13.15 4.86
C ASP A 223 16.35 -12.58 5.73
N GLU A 224 16.40 -11.25 5.81
CA GLU A 224 17.38 -10.51 6.59
C GLU A 224 16.72 -9.87 7.80
N ARG A 225 17.49 -9.62 8.85
CA ARG A 225 17.04 -8.84 10.01
C ARG A 225 17.66 -7.46 9.95
N LEU A 226 16.83 -6.43 9.90
CA LEU A 226 17.30 -5.08 10.17
C LEU A 226 17.56 -4.94 11.68
N PRO A 227 18.74 -4.47 12.10
CA PRO A 227 18.99 -4.11 13.49
C PRO A 227 17.94 -3.10 13.98
N GLY A 228 17.34 -3.34 15.14
CA GLY A 228 16.29 -2.47 15.70
C GLY A 228 16.74 -1.00 15.88
N ALA A 229 18.03 -0.75 16.08
CA ALA A 229 18.61 0.59 16.14
C ALA A 229 18.45 1.37 14.83
N LEU A 230 18.43 0.71 13.67
CA LEU A 230 18.22 1.35 12.37
C LEU A 230 16.74 1.69 12.14
N SER A 231 15.80 0.85 12.60
CA SER A 231 14.37 1.11 12.39
C SER A 231 13.86 2.38 13.10
N SER A 232 14.53 2.84 14.15
CA SER A 232 14.19 4.06 14.89
C SER A 232 15.17 5.22 14.65
N ALA A 233 16.13 5.06 13.75
CA ALA A 233 17.16 6.06 13.50
C ALA A 233 16.53 7.33 12.86
N PRO A 234 16.82 8.54 13.36
CA PRO A 234 16.34 9.80 12.77
C PRO A 234 16.67 9.93 11.27
N GLU A 235 17.78 9.35 10.84
CA GLU A 235 18.24 9.32 9.45
C GLU A 235 17.29 8.56 8.54
N ILE A 236 16.71 7.44 9.02
CA ILE A 236 15.67 6.70 8.28
C ILE A 236 14.41 7.55 8.15
N VAL A 237 14.04 8.32 9.18
CA VAL A 237 12.91 9.25 9.10
C VAL A 237 13.16 10.36 8.07
N HIS A 238 14.41 10.81 7.95
CA HIS A 238 14.79 11.83 6.98
C HIS A 238 14.77 11.31 5.53
N LEU A 239 15.14 10.05 5.29
CA LEU A 239 15.07 9.42 3.96
C LEU A 239 13.67 9.43 3.37
N TRP A 240 12.60 9.40 4.18
CA TRP A 240 11.22 9.49 3.69
C TRP A 240 10.85 10.85 3.10
N ARG A 241 11.66 11.88 3.33
CA ARG A 241 11.43 13.26 2.85
C ARG A 241 12.34 13.66 1.69
N GLN A 242 13.27 12.79 1.30
CA GLN A 242 14.22 12.99 0.20
C GLN A 242 13.63 12.42 -1.10
#